data_AF-A0A7Y8I5W5-F1
#
_entry.id   AF-A0A7Y8I5W5-F1
#
_cell.length_a   1.000
_cell.length_b   1.000
_cell.length_c   1.000
_cell.angle_alpha   90.00
_cell.angle_beta   90.00
_cell.angle_gamma   90.00
#
_symmetry.space_group_name_H-M   'P 1'
#
loop_
_entity.id
_entity.type
_entity.pdbx_description
1 polymer ?
#
loop_
_entity_poly.entity_id
_entity_poly.type
_entity_poly.pdbx_seq_one_letter_code
_entity_poly.pdbx_strand_id
1 'polypeptide(L)' 'MALHPRGGSLFVAAQAENRILQLALPGLEILKAIETAARPDPIRILSEP' A
#
# COMPACT_ATOMS: atom_id res chain seq x y z
N MET A 1 -1.63 2.44 6.88
CA MET A 1 -2.52 2.08 5.76
C MET A 1 -3.00 3.37 5.10
N ALA A 2 -3.14 3.41 3.77
CA ALA A 2 -3.59 4.58 3.03
C ALA A 2 -4.46 4.18 1.83
N LEU A 3 -5.61 4.83 1.66
CA LEU A 3 -6.51 4.59 0.53
C LEU A 3 -6.03 5.36 -0.69
N HIS A 4 -6.02 4.71 -1.87
CA HIS A 4 -5.71 5.42 -3.11
C HIS A 4 -6.80 6.47 -3.39
N PRO A 5 -6.46 7.72 -3.80
CA PRO A 5 -7.42 8.81 -3.97
C PRO A 5 -8.60 8.50 -4.92
N ARG A 6 -8.37 7.63 -5.91
CA ARG A 6 -9.41 7.16 -6.86
C ARG A 6 -10.30 6.04 -6.32
N GLY A 7 -10.12 5.60 -5.07
CA GLY A 7 -10.98 4.64 -4.38
C GLY A 7 -10.85 3.16 -4.77
N GLY A 8 -10.07 2.82 -5.80
CA GLY A 8 -9.98 1.43 -6.30
C GLY A 8 -8.96 0.52 -5.61
N SER A 9 -8.07 1.06 -4.76
CA SER A 9 -7.03 0.25 -4.10
C SER A 9 -6.59 0.82 -2.76
N LEU A 10 -6.02 -0.04 -1.93
CA LEU A 10 -5.55 0.25 -0.57
C LEU A 10 -4.08 -0.11 -0.44
N PHE A 11 -3.27 0.76 0.17
CA PHE A 11 -1.88 0.46 0.49
C PHE A 11 -1.72 0.12 1.96
N VAL A 12 -1.06 -1.01 2.25
CA VAL A 12 -0.82 -1.53 3.61
C VAL A 12 0.67 -1.76 3.81
N ALA A 13 1.21 -1.27 4.93
CA ALA A 13 2.59 -1.53 5.33
C ALA A 13 2.63 -2.86 6.12
N ALA A 14 3.15 -3.92 5.52
CA ALA A 14 3.40 -5.20 6.16
C ALA A 14 4.73 -5.12 6.93
N GLN A 15 4.67 -4.50 8.11
CA GLN A 15 5.85 -4.07 8.86
C GLN A 15 6.77 -5.20 9.32
N ALA A 16 6.20 -6.37 9.65
CA ALA A 16 6.97 -7.55 10.05
C ALA A 16 7.73 -8.19 8.87
N GLU A 17 7.35 -7.83 7.65
CA GLU A 17 7.81 -8.46 6.41
C GLU A 17 8.61 -7.48 5.54
N ASN A 18 8.88 -6.28 6.07
CA ASN A 18 9.58 -5.20 5.38
C ASN A 18 9.05 -4.94 3.95
N ARG A 19 7.72 -4.87 3.79
CA ARG A 19 7.11 -4.60 2.48
C ARG A 19 5.82 -3.80 2.55
N ILE A 20 5.43 -3.21 1.42
CA ILE A 20 4.16 -2.52 1.22
C ILE A 20 3.34 -3.30 0.20
N LEU A 21 2.07 -3.57 0.52
CA LEU A 21 1.13 -4.22 -0.36
C LEU A 21 0.13 -3.21 -0.91
N GLN A 22 -0.14 -3.26 -2.20
CA GLN A 22 -1.31 -2.64 -2.82
C GLN A 22 -2.38 -3.69 -3.02
N LEU A 23 -3.54 -3.49 -2.41
CA LEU A 23 -4.67 -4.40 -2.46
C LEU A 23 -5.80 -3.78 -3.30
N ALA A 24 -6.44 -4.58 -4.14
CA ALA A 24 -7.65 -4.19 -4.86
C ALA A 24 -8.81 -4.02 -3.88
N LEU A 25 -9.71 -3.08 -4.12
CA LEU A 25 -10.98 -3.00 -3.40
C LEU A 25 -12.15 -3.37 -4.33
N PRO A 26 -13.19 -4.08 -3.81
CA PRO A 26 -13.34 -4.52 -2.42
C PRO A 26 -12.67 -5.88 -2.09
N GLY A 27 -12.17 -6.61 -3.09
CA GLY A 27 -11.76 -8.02 -2.96
C GLY A 27 -10.47 -8.29 -2.18
N LEU A 28 -9.68 -7.26 -1.87
CA LEU A 28 -8.38 -7.34 -1.18
C LEU A 28 -7.33 -8.23 -1.87
N GLU A 29 -7.49 -8.47 -3.17
CA GLU A 29 -6.48 -9.16 -3.97
C GLU A 29 -5.18 -8.34 -4.04
N ILE A 30 -4.03 -8.98 -3.93
CA ILE A 30 -2.74 -8.31 -4.01
C ILE A 30 -2.47 -7.91 -5.47
N LEU A 31 -2.50 -6.61 -5.74
CA LEU A 31 -2.15 -6.04 -7.04
C LEU A 31 -0.63 -5.86 -7.17
N LYS A 32 0.02 -5.48 -6.06
CA LYS A 32 1.47 -5.20 -6.05
C LYS A 32 2.06 -5.43 -4.66
N ALA A 33 3.28 -5.94 -4.64
CA ALA A 33 4.14 -5.96 -3.46
C ALA A 33 5.40 -5.11 -3.74
N ILE A 34 5.75 -4.25 -2.79
CA ILE A 34 6.91 -3.36 -2.85
C ILE A 34 7.79 -3.71 -1.66
N GLU A 35 8.92 -4.36 -1.92
CA GLU A 35 9.91 -4.67 -0.89
C GLU A 35 10.59 -3.38 -0.41
N THR A 36 10.89 -3.34 0.88
CA THR A 36 11.59 -2.22 1.52
C THR A 36 12.81 -2.76 2.28
N ALA A 37 13.89 -2.00 2.31
CA ALA A 37 15.15 -2.45 2.93
C ALA A 37 15.05 -2.58 4.47
N ALA A 38 14.06 -1.94 5.08
CA ALA A 38 13.83 -1.92 6.52
C ALA A 38 12.32 -1.79 6.79
N ARG A 39 11.93 -1.79 8.07
CA ARG A 39 10.53 -1.64 8.47
C ARG A 39 9.89 -0.40 7.79
N PRO A 40 8.82 -0.56 7.00
CA PRO A 40 8.22 0.54 6.29
C PRO A 40 7.59 1.57 7.23
N ASP A 41 7.90 2.84 6.96
CA ASP A 41 7.31 4.03 7.57
C ASP A 41 5.81 4.18 7.24
N PRO A 42 5.10 5.12 7.89
CA PRO A 42 3.73 5.47 7.52
C PRO A 42 3.60 5.85 6.04
N ILE A 43 2.64 5.22 5.36
CA ILE A 43 2.43 5.42 3.93
C ILE A 43 1.76 6.78 3.67
N ARG A 44 2.36 7.58 2.78
CA ARG A 44 1.76 8.76 2.17
C ARG A 44 1.60 8.54 0.67
N ILE A 45 0.41 8.75 0.15
CA ILE A 45 0.11 8.69 -1.28
C ILE A 45 0.09 10.12 -1.79
N LEU A 46 0.95 10.42 -2.78
CA LEU A 46 0.94 11.69 -3.47
C LEU A 46 -0.10 11.62 -4.59
N SER A 47 -1.08 12.52 -4.56
CA SER A 47 -1.96 12.77 -5.71
C SER A 47 -1.31 13.86 -6.57
N GLU A 48 -1.22 13.63 -7.88
CA GLU A 48 -0.97 14.72 -8.82
C GLU A 48 -2.11 15.76 -8.74
N PRO A 49 -1.83 17.06 -8.97
CA PRO A 49 -2.82 18.12 -8.92
C PRO A 49 -3.91 18.00 -10.00
#